data_AF-A0A5K1DRM5-F1
#
_entry.id   AF-A0A5K1DRM5-F1
#
_cell.length_a   1.000
_cell.length_b   1.000
_cell.length_c   1.000
_cell.angle_alpha   90.00
_cell.angle_beta   90.00
_cell.angle_gamma   90.00
#
_symmetry.space_group_name_H-M   'P 1'
#
loop_
_entity.id
_entity.type
_entity.pdbx_description
1 polymer ?
#
loop_
_entity_poly.entity_id
_entity_poly.type
_entity_poly.pdbx_seq_one_letter_code
_entity_poly.pdbx_strand_id
1 'polypeptide(L)'
;DIHGQYADLLRLFEYGGYPPRANYLFLGDYVDRGKQSIETICLLLAYKIKYPENFFLLRGNHECASINRIYGFYDECKRRFSVRLWRTFTDCFNCLPVAAIIDDKILCMHGGLSPEMESLEQIKSIERPIDVPDQGLLCDLLWADPDKEIVGWGDNDRGVSFIFGADKVTEFLKKHDLDLICRAHQ
;
A
#
# COMPACT_ATOMS: atom_id res chain seq x y z
N ASP A 1 -1.10 1.49 -8.08
CA ASP A 1 -2.10 0.43 -7.84
C ASP A 1 -2.14 -0.50 -9.05
N ILE A 2 -2.38 -1.80 -8.83
CA ILE A 2 -2.46 -2.81 -9.91
C ILE A 2 -3.86 -3.40 -10.02
N HIS A 3 -4.58 -3.56 -8.90
CA HIS A 3 -5.98 -4.01 -8.86
C HIS A 3 -6.29 -5.18 -9.80
N GLY A 4 -5.52 -6.27 -9.71
CA GLY A 4 -5.76 -7.48 -10.50
C GLY A 4 -5.68 -7.31 -12.03
N GLN A 5 -5.09 -6.22 -12.54
CA GLN A 5 -4.82 -6.00 -13.96
C GLN A 5 -3.54 -6.73 -14.40
N TYR A 6 -3.55 -8.06 -14.32
CA TYR A 6 -2.36 -8.89 -14.52
C TYR A 6 -1.64 -8.67 -15.86
N ALA A 7 -2.40 -8.54 -16.96
CA ALA A 7 -1.81 -8.29 -18.27
C ALA A 7 -1.06 -6.94 -18.34
N ASP A 8 -1.56 -5.91 -17.64
CA ASP A 8 -0.90 -4.60 -17.59
C ASP A 8 0.31 -4.62 -16.66
N LEU A 9 0.28 -5.43 -15.58
CA LEU A 9 1.47 -5.69 -14.76
C LEU A 9 2.59 -6.33 -15.58
N LEU A 10 2.27 -7.29 -16.46
CA LEU A 10 3.28 -7.88 -17.35
C LEU A 10 3.88 -6.84 -18.29
N ARG A 11 3.05 -5.97 -18.87
CA ARG A 11 3.52 -4.83 -19.69
C ARG A 11 4.41 -3.88 -18.89
N LEU A 12 4.05 -3.56 -17.63
CA LEU A 12 4.88 -2.75 -16.76
C LEU A 12 6.30 -3.34 -16.62
N PHE A 13 6.42 -4.65 -16.48
CA PHE A 13 7.73 -5.32 -16.46
C PHE A 13 8.42 -5.42 -17.83
N GLU A 14 7.68 -5.49 -18.94
CA GLU A 14 8.26 -5.41 -20.28
C GLU A 14 8.96 -4.05 -20.50
N TYR A 15 8.29 -2.96 -20.10
CA TYR A 15 8.81 -1.60 -20.23
C TYR A 15 9.88 -1.24 -19.19
N GLY A 16 9.62 -1.53 -17.90
CA GLY A 16 10.55 -1.21 -16.81
C GLY A 16 11.71 -2.18 -16.65
N GLY A 17 11.62 -3.34 -17.31
CA GLY A 17 12.62 -4.41 -17.24
C GLY A 17 12.30 -5.44 -16.15
N TYR A 18 11.90 -6.65 -16.56
CA TYR A 18 11.70 -7.79 -15.66
C TYR A 18 12.81 -7.94 -14.61
N PRO A 19 12.46 -8.21 -13.33
CA PRO A 19 13.42 -8.54 -12.29
C PRO A 19 14.32 -9.72 -12.69
N PRO A 20 15.65 -9.66 -12.46
CA PRO A 20 16.35 -8.69 -11.60
C PRO A 20 16.97 -7.52 -12.39
N ARG A 21 16.56 -7.25 -13.62
CA ARG A 21 17.16 -6.17 -14.44
C ARG A 21 16.89 -4.77 -13.88
N ALA A 22 15.83 -4.62 -13.10
CA ALA A 22 15.50 -3.41 -12.34
C ALA A 22 15.05 -3.78 -10.93
N ASN A 23 15.25 -2.86 -9.98
CA ASN A 23 14.71 -2.94 -8.63
C ASN A 23 13.29 -2.35 -8.63
N TYR A 24 12.40 -2.91 -7.81
CA TYR A 24 11.00 -2.48 -7.74
C TYR A 24 10.56 -2.23 -6.31
N LEU A 25 9.83 -1.13 -6.12
CA LEU A 25 8.99 -0.88 -4.96
C LEU A 25 7.56 -0.67 -5.44
N PHE A 26 6.64 -1.52 -5.00
CA PHE A 26 5.22 -1.32 -5.22
C PHE A 26 4.56 -0.71 -3.98
N LEU A 27 3.62 0.20 -4.20
CA LEU A 27 2.96 0.97 -3.15
C LEU A 27 1.62 0.38 -2.69
N GLY A 28 1.36 -0.92 -2.90
CA GLY A 28 0.10 -1.57 -2.51
C GLY A 28 -0.98 -1.65 -3.61
N ASP A 29 -2.16 -2.08 -3.20
CA ASP A 29 -3.37 -2.28 -4.01
C ASP A 29 -3.14 -3.22 -5.19
N TYR A 30 -2.79 -4.45 -4.84
CA TYR A 30 -2.50 -5.55 -5.76
C TYR A 30 -3.78 -6.25 -6.22
N VAL A 31 -4.74 -6.38 -5.30
CA VAL A 31 -5.95 -7.18 -5.46
C VAL A 31 -7.20 -6.31 -5.60
N ASP A 32 -8.34 -6.97 -5.77
CA ASP A 32 -9.68 -6.39 -5.97
C ASP A 32 -9.84 -5.61 -7.29
N ARG A 33 -11.10 -5.30 -7.61
CA ARG A 33 -11.59 -4.50 -8.76
C ARG A 33 -11.30 -5.09 -10.16
N GLY A 34 -10.16 -5.74 -10.36
CA GLY A 34 -9.81 -6.46 -11.58
C GLY A 34 -10.20 -7.94 -11.57
N LYS A 35 -9.82 -8.63 -12.65
CA LYS A 35 -10.27 -10.01 -12.94
C LYS A 35 -9.26 -11.09 -12.54
N GLN A 36 -8.00 -10.72 -12.31
CA GLN A 36 -6.87 -11.64 -12.14
C GLN A 36 -6.01 -11.23 -10.94
N SER A 37 -6.65 -11.03 -9.79
CA SER A 37 -5.96 -10.62 -8.57
C SER A 37 -5.03 -11.72 -8.06
N ILE A 38 -5.43 -13.00 -8.20
CA ILE A 38 -4.62 -14.14 -7.78
C ILE A 38 -3.32 -14.20 -8.58
N GLU A 39 -3.37 -14.09 -9.92
CA GLU A 39 -2.17 -14.07 -10.76
C GLU A 39 -1.25 -12.90 -10.42
N THR A 40 -1.82 -11.71 -10.26
CA THR A 40 -1.09 -10.51 -9.85
C THR A 40 -0.33 -10.74 -8.55
N ILE A 41 -1.02 -11.13 -7.47
CA ILE A 41 -0.34 -11.27 -6.18
C ILE A 41 0.61 -12.46 -6.15
N CYS A 42 0.29 -13.58 -6.83
CA CYS A 42 1.19 -14.72 -6.92
C CYS A 42 2.50 -14.37 -7.62
N LEU A 43 2.46 -13.61 -8.73
CA LEU A 43 3.67 -13.20 -9.42
C LEU A 43 4.52 -12.26 -8.55
N LEU A 44 3.89 -11.27 -7.90
CA LEU A 44 4.58 -10.33 -7.03
C LEU A 44 5.24 -11.03 -5.83
N LEU A 45 4.54 -11.96 -5.18
CA LEU A 45 5.10 -12.76 -4.07
C LEU A 45 6.21 -13.71 -4.56
N ALA A 46 6.07 -14.31 -5.75
CA ALA A 46 7.12 -15.14 -6.34
C ALA A 46 8.39 -14.30 -6.59
N TYR A 47 8.27 -13.07 -7.09
CA TYR A 47 9.41 -12.16 -7.21
C TYR A 47 9.96 -11.73 -5.86
N LYS A 48 9.12 -11.50 -4.85
CA LYS A 48 9.59 -11.19 -3.49
C LYS A 48 10.43 -12.32 -2.90
N ILE A 49 10.03 -13.58 -3.13
CA ILE A 49 10.81 -14.76 -2.71
C ILE A 49 12.10 -14.88 -3.52
N LYS A 50 12.02 -14.66 -4.84
CA LYS A 50 13.16 -14.86 -5.75
C LYS A 50 14.22 -13.78 -5.63
N TYR A 51 13.82 -12.54 -5.38
CA TYR A 51 14.67 -11.34 -5.33
C TYR A 51 14.37 -10.50 -4.07
N PRO A 52 14.60 -11.05 -2.87
CA PRO A 52 14.16 -10.43 -1.62
C PRO A 52 14.76 -9.05 -1.36
N GLU A 53 15.97 -8.79 -1.86
CA GLU A 53 16.71 -7.53 -1.69
C GLU A 53 16.54 -6.54 -2.85
N ASN A 54 15.76 -6.89 -3.88
CA ASN A 54 15.58 -6.06 -5.09
C ASN A 54 14.10 -5.82 -5.42
N PHE A 55 13.19 -6.51 -4.74
CA PHE A 55 11.75 -6.45 -5.00
C PHE A 55 11.00 -6.24 -3.69
N PHE A 56 10.28 -5.13 -3.59
CA PHE A 56 9.64 -4.66 -2.37
C PHE A 56 8.16 -4.39 -2.62
N LEU A 57 7.33 -4.79 -1.66
CA LEU A 57 5.88 -4.69 -1.70
C LEU A 57 5.43 -4.00 -0.43
N LEU A 58 4.84 -2.80 -0.54
CA LEU A 58 4.13 -2.16 0.56
C LEU A 58 2.69 -2.66 0.65
N ARG A 59 2.05 -2.43 1.78
CA ARG A 59 0.63 -2.71 1.98
C ARG A 59 -0.21 -1.56 1.41
N GLY A 60 -1.25 -1.87 0.63
CA GLY A 60 -2.32 -0.94 0.29
C GLY A 60 -3.57 -1.20 1.12
N ASN A 61 -4.59 -0.35 0.98
CA ASN A 61 -5.81 -0.50 1.76
C ASN A 61 -6.65 -1.71 1.30
N HIS A 62 -6.44 -2.21 0.08
CA HIS A 62 -7.06 -3.45 -0.39
C HIS A 62 -6.35 -4.72 0.12
N GLU A 63 -5.17 -4.61 0.73
CA GLU A 63 -4.49 -5.72 1.42
C GLU A 63 -4.96 -5.86 2.89
N CYS A 64 -6.25 -5.68 3.15
CA CYS A 64 -6.89 -5.99 4.43
C CYS A 64 -8.18 -6.79 4.25
N ALA A 65 -8.53 -7.58 5.27
CA ALA A 65 -9.62 -8.54 5.15
C ALA A 65 -10.98 -7.88 4.94
N SER A 66 -11.25 -6.75 5.63
CA SER A 66 -12.54 -6.05 5.54
C SER A 66 -12.84 -5.54 4.13
N ILE A 67 -11.83 -5.02 3.43
CA ILE A 67 -11.95 -4.47 2.08
C ILE A 67 -11.99 -5.57 1.03
N ASN A 68 -11.00 -6.46 1.00
CA ASN A 68 -10.93 -7.47 -0.05
C ASN A 68 -11.94 -8.62 0.11
N ARG A 69 -12.70 -8.61 1.21
CA ARG A 69 -13.89 -9.44 1.39
C ARG A 69 -15.04 -9.03 0.45
N ILE A 70 -15.13 -7.74 0.12
CA ILE A 70 -16.29 -7.15 -0.59
C ILE A 70 -15.95 -6.63 -1.99
N TYR A 71 -14.69 -6.29 -2.28
CA TYR A 71 -14.29 -5.69 -3.57
C TYR A 71 -13.73 -6.68 -4.61
N GLY A 72 -13.79 -7.99 -4.33
CA GLY A 72 -13.71 -9.05 -5.35
C GLY A 72 -12.72 -10.17 -5.06
N PHE A 73 -11.66 -9.95 -4.30
CA PHE A 73 -10.59 -10.94 -4.11
C PHE A 73 -11.06 -12.19 -3.36
N TYR A 74 -11.88 -12.02 -2.31
CA TYR A 74 -12.50 -13.16 -1.62
C TYR A 74 -13.30 -14.02 -2.59
N ASP A 75 -14.14 -13.41 -3.43
CA ASP A 75 -14.99 -14.15 -4.37
C ASP A 75 -14.15 -14.82 -5.46
N GLU A 76 -13.07 -14.18 -5.91
CA GLU A 76 -12.10 -14.80 -6.81
C GLU A 76 -11.45 -16.05 -6.19
N CYS A 77 -10.95 -15.94 -4.96
CA CYS A 77 -10.35 -17.06 -4.22
C CYS A 77 -11.36 -18.18 -3.98
N LYS A 78 -12.57 -17.86 -3.53
CA LYS A 78 -13.64 -18.83 -3.27
C LYS A 78 -14.05 -19.55 -4.56
N ARG A 79 -14.19 -18.84 -5.67
CA ARG A 79 -14.65 -19.40 -6.95
C ARG A 79 -13.61 -20.31 -7.60
N ARG A 80 -12.33 -19.94 -7.53
CA ARG A 80 -11.25 -20.66 -8.23
C ARG A 80 -10.54 -21.70 -7.35
N PHE A 81 -10.57 -21.50 -6.04
CA PHE A 81 -9.86 -22.34 -5.08
C PHE A 81 -10.71 -22.60 -3.83
N SER A 82 -10.47 -21.87 -2.74
CA SER A 82 -11.18 -22.05 -1.48
C SER A 82 -11.14 -20.80 -0.61
N VAL A 83 -12.08 -20.70 0.33
CA VAL A 83 -12.06 -19.66 1.38
C VAL A 83 -10.81 -19.78 2.27
N ARG A 84 -10.26 -20.99 2.44
CA ARG A 84 -9.02 -21.20 3.19
C ARG A 84 -7.84 -20.47 2.53
N LEU A 85 -7.77 -20.47 1.19
CA LEU A 85 -6.72 -19.76 0.47
C LEU A 85 -6.80 -18.24 0.71
N TRP A 86 -8.00 -17.67 0.68
CA TRP A 86 -8.20 -16.25 0.99
C TRP A 86 -7.68 -15.90 2.40
N ARG A 87 -7.97 -16.72 3.41
CA ARG A 87 -7.44 -16.52 4.78
C ARG A 87 -5.91 -16.57 4.82
N THR A 88 -5.29 -17.47 4.06
CA THR A 88 -3.82 -17.53 3.94
C THR A 88 -3.24 -16.26 3.29
N PHE A 89 -3.93 -15.68 2.30
CA PHE A 89 -3.54 -14.38 1.77
C PHE A 89 -3.72 -13.26 2.80
N THR A 90 -4.79 -13.27 3.59
CA THR A 90 -4.97 -12.33 4.72
C THR A 90 -3.80 -12.40 5.70
N ASP A 91 -3.37 -13.60 6.10
CA ASP A 91 -2.22 -13.79 6.99
C ASP A 91 -0.93 -13.21 6.37
N CYS A 92 -0.74 -13.40 5.05
CA CYS A 92 0.39 -12.82 4.31
C CYS A 92 0.32 -11.29 4.26
N PHE A 93 -0.86 -10.72 3.98
CA PHE A 93 -1.07 -9.28 3.88
C PHE A 93 -0.88 -8.56 5.21
N ASN A 94 -1.28 -9.19 6.32
CA ASN A 94 -1.04 -8.68 7.67
C ASN A 94 0.45 -8.53 8.03
N CYS A 95 1.35 -9.13 7.24
CA CYS A 95 2.80 -9.04 7.40
C CYS A 95 3.47 -8.05 6.44
N LEU A 96 2.74 -7.41 5.52
CA LEU A 96 3.34 -6.46 4.58
C LEU A 96 3.86 -5.19 5.32
N PRO A 97 5.02 -4.65 4.92
CA PRO A 97 5.47 -3.35 5.40
C PRO A 97 4.54 -2.24 4.90
N VAL A 98 4.41 -1.17 5.68
CA VAL A 98 3.42 -0.10 5.42
C VAL A 98 4.04 1.18 4.84
N ALA A 99 5.36 1.32 4.97
CA ALA A 99 6.11 2.42 4.39
C ALA A 99 7.53 1.98 4.00
N ALA A 100 8.19 2.78 3.16
CA ALA A 100 9.61 2.67 2.86
C ALA A 100 10.25 4.05 2.82
N ILE A 101 11.56 4.13 3.06
CA ILE A 101 12.34 5.34 2.84
C ILE A 101 13.43 5.00 1.82
N ILE A 102 13.49 5.76 0.73
CA ILE A 102 14.50 5.62 -0.32
C ILE A 102 15.55 6.71 -0.13
N ASP A 103 16.81 6.29 -0.05
CA ASP A 103 18.01 7.14 0.08
C ASP A 103 17.88 8.20 1.19
N ASP A 104 17.21 7.85 2.29
CA ASP A 104 16.92 8.73 3.42
C ASP A 104 16.18 10.03 3.06
N LYS A 105 15.56 10.11 1.87
CA LYS A 105 14.95 11.33 1.34
C LYS A 105 13.54 11.19 0.81
N ILE A 106 13.11 10.00 0.38
CA ILE A 106 11.77 9.80 -0.18
C ILE A 106 10.98 8.86 0.72
N LEU A 107 9.94 9.37 1.37
CA LEU A 107 8.99 8.53 2.12
C LEU A 107 7.92 8.00 1.18
N CYS A 108 7.82 6.68 1.10
CA CYS A 108 6.85 5.95 0.29
C CYS A 108 5.80 5.29 1.17
N MET A 109 4.52 5.48 0.85
CA MET A 109 3.39 4.75 1.47
C MET A 109 2.22 4.68 0.48
N HIS A 110 1.15 3.96 0.81
CA HIS A 110 0.02 3.84 -0.12
C HIS A 110 -0.87 5.09 -0.10
N GLY A 111 -1.44 5.40 1.07
CA GLY A 111 -2.35 6.51 1.31
C GLY A 111 -1.60 7.82 1.48
N GLY A 112 -1.34 8.23 2.73
CA GLY A 112 -0.67 9.50 3.00
C GLY A 112 -0.35 9.74 4.47
N LEU A 113 -0.26 11.02 4.83
CA LEU A 113 0.15 11.44 6.18
C LEU A 113 -0.95 11.18 7.22
N SER A 114 -0.53 11.06 8.48
CA SER A 114 -1.44 10.95 9.64
C SER A 114 -1.23 12.13 10.59
N PRO A 115 -2.30 12.69 11.19
CA PRO A 115 -2.18 13.68 12.26
C PRO A 115 -1.50 13.10 13.52
N GLU A 116 -1.50 11.78 13.69
CA GLU A 116 -0.85 11.08 14.81
C GLU A 116 0.64 10.79 14.55
N MET A 117 1.14 11.05 13.33
CA MET A 117 2.52 10.78 12.96
C MET A 117 3.44 11.94 13.34
N GLU A 118 4.01 11.86 14.54
CA GLU A 118 5.01 12.81 15.03
C GLU A 118 6.44 12.38 14.68
N SER A 119 6.69 11.07 14.58
CA SER A 119 8.00 10.47 14.34
C SER A 119 7.91 9.25 13.43
N LEU A 120 8.91 9.08 12.57
CA LEU A 120 9.07 7.88 11.74
C LEU A 120 9.30 6.61 12.57
N GLU A 121 9.73 6.74 13.83
CA GLU A 121 9.84 5.60 14.76
C GLU A 121 8.47 4.99 15.09
N GLN A 122 7.39 5.78 15.06
CA GLN A 122 6.04 5.24 15.28
C GLN A 122 5.68 4.22 14.20
N ILE A 123 6.06 4.46 12.94
CA ILE A 123 5.86 3.50 11.85
C ILE A 123 6.64 2.20 12.12
N LYS A 124 7.89 2.32 12.58
CA LYS A 124 8.75 1.16 12.91
C LYS A 124 8.21 0.34 14.09
N SER A 125 7.49 0.98 15.01
CA SER A 125 6.88 0.32 16.17
C SER A 125 5.60 -0.48 15.86
N ILE A 126 5.08 -0.41 14.63
CA ILE A 126 3.91 -1.18 14.22
C ILE A 126 4.30 -2.67 14.15
N GLU A 127 3.83 -3.44 15.12
CA GLU A 127 4.04 -4.88 15.17
C GLU A 127 3.24 -5.61 14.09
N ARG A 128 3.79 -6.70 13.57
CA ARG A 128 3.16 -7.56 12.56
C ARG A 128 3.14 -9.01 13.06
N PRO A 129 2.10 -9.82 12.76
CA PRO A 129 0.96 -9.50 11.90
C PRO A 129 -0.08 -8.58 12.57
N ILE A 130 -0.67 -7.67 11.82
CA ILE A 130 -1.70 -6.74 12.29
C ILE A 130 -2.78 -6.54 11.22
N ASP A 131 -4.04 -6.45 11.62
CA ASP A 131 -5.12 -6.02 10.71
C ASP A 131 -5.20 -4.49 10.66
N VAL A 132 -5.77 -3.94 9.60
CA VAL A 132 -5.88 -2.47 9.46
C VAL A 132 -7.05 -1.99 10.35
N PRO A 133 -6.79 -1.14 11.36
CA PRO A 133 -7.85 -0.57 12.19
C PRO A 133 -8.69 0.44 11.39
N ASP A 134 -9.88 0.75 11.88
CA ASP A 134 -10.77 1.73 11.23
C ASP A 134 -10.28 3.19 11.38
N GLN A 135 -9.34 3.45 12.30
CA GLN A 135 -8.76 4.78 12.56
C GLN A 135 -7.32 4.70 13.09
N GLY A 136 -6.63 5.84 13.11
CA GLY A 136 -5.29 6.01 13.67
C GLY A 136 -4.17 5.79 12.64
N LEU A 137 -2.92 5.89 13.10
CA LEU A 137 -1.73 5.91 12.24
C LEU A 137 -1.72 4.88 11.09
N LEU A 138 -1.97 3.60 11.39
CA LEU A 138 -1.94 2.55 10.35
C LEU A 138 -3.06 2.72 9.32
N CYS A 139 -4.26 3.15 9.75
CA CYS A 139 -5.35 3.46 8.85
C CYS A 139 -4.94 4.60 7.91
N ASP A 140 -4.42 5.69 8.47
CA ASP A 140 -4.08 6.90 7.71
C ASP A 140 -2.97 6.68 6.66
N LEU A 141 -1.94 5.90 7.00
CA LEU A 141 -0.87 5.53 6.06
C LEU A 141 -1.40 4.81 4.80
N LEU A 142 -2.58 4.19 4.89
CA LEU A 142 -3.22 3.42 3.84
C LEU A 142 -4.39 4.16 3.19
N TRP A 143 -4.98 5.17 3.83
CA TRP A 143 -6.26 5.77 3.39
C TRP A 143 -6.24 7.29 3.19
N ALA A 144 -5.28 8.01 3.78
CA ALA A 144 -5.28 9.46 3.71
C ALA A 144 -4.99 9.97 2.29
N ASP A 145 -5.61 11.09 1.92
CA ASP A 145 -5.48 11.72 0.61
C ASP A 145 -5.01 13.17 0.68
N PRO A 146 -4.20 13.64 -0.28
CA PRO A 146 -3.89 15.07 -0.38
C PRO A 146 -5.09 15.84 -0.94
N ASP A 147 -5.33 17.05 -0.43
CA ASP A 147 -6.27 18.00 -1.02
C ASP A 147 -5.65 19.40 -1.06
N LYS A 148 -5.63 19.99 -2.26
CA LYS A 148 -5.02 21.31 -2.53
C LYS A 148 -5.90 22.48 -2.11
N GLU A 149 -7.19 22.26 -1.88
CA GLU A 149 -8.16 23.31 -1.56
C GLU A 149 -8.24 23.58 -0.04
N ILE A 150 -7.56 22.77 0.78
CA ILE A 150 -7.55 22.90 2.24
C ILE A 150 -6.20 23.34 2.80
N VAL A 151 -6.24 23.85 4.03
CA VAL A 151 -5.07 24.08 4.88
C VAL A 151 -5.20 23.22 6.12
N GLY A 152 -4.17 22.46 6.45
CA GLY A 152 -4.18 21.55 7.60
C GLY A 152 -4.79 20.18 7.28
N TRP A 153 -5.69 19.74 8.15
CA TRP A 153 -6.39 18.45 8.06
C TRP A 153 -7.89 18.68 7.82
N GLY A 154 -8.53 17.77 7.09
CA GLY A 154 -9.98 17.79 6.87
C GLY A 154 -10.58 16.39 6.82
N ASP A 155 -11.91 16.34 6.78
CA ASP A 155 -12.65 15.09 6.65
C ASP A 155 -12.49 14.52 5.23
N ASN A 156 -12.29 13.20 5.14
CA ASN A 156 -12.13 12.53 3.86
C ASN A 156 -13.48 12.04 3.31
N ASP A 157 -13.76 12.33 2.03
CA ASP A 157 -14.97 11.88 1.33
C ASP A 157 -15.12 10.35 1.28
N ARG A 158 -14.03 9.61 1.51
CA ARG A 158 -14.07 8.15 1.66
C ARG A 158 -14.79 7.69 2.93
N GLY A 159 -15.07 8.60 3.87
CA GLY A 159 -15.66 8.29 5.17
C GLY A 159 -14.71 7.57 6.14
N VAL A 160 -13.41 7.58 5.83
CA VAL A 160 -12.34 6.97 6.62
C VAL A 160 -11.07 7.82 6.47
N SER A 161 -10.28 7.94 7.54
CA SER A 161 -9.07 8.76 7.58
C SER A 161 -9.33 10.25 7.27
N PHE A 162 -8.30 10.97 6.85
CA PHE A 162 -8.28 12.41 6.67
C PHE A 162 -7.83 12.79 5.26
N ILE A 163 -8.15 14.02 4.87
CA ILE A 163 -7.43 14.75 3.82
C ILE A 163 -6.39 15.68 4.45
N PHE A 164 -5.29 15.93 3.74
CA PHE A 164 -4.22 16.82 4.21
C PHE A 164 -3.78 17.83 3.14
N GLY A 165 -3.54 19.06 3.60
CA GLY A 165 -3.10 20.18 2.77
C GLY A 165 -1.61 20.15 2.42
N ALA A 166 -1.22 20.97 1.44
CA ALA A 166 0.18 21.15 1.04
C ALA A 166 1.08 21.71 2.17
N ASP A 167 0.49 22.44 3.12
CA ASP A 167 1.17 22.92 4.32
C ASP A 167 1.64 21.75 5.20
N LYS A 168 0.83 20.70 5.34
CA LYS A 168 1.18 19.51 6.13
C LYS A 168 2.28 18.69 5.48
N VAL A 169 2.28 18.58 4.15
CA VAL A 169 3.39 17.98 3.41
C VAL A 169 4.68 18.74 3.66
N THR A 170 4.64 20.07 3.51
CA THR A 170 5.82 20.94 3.67
C THR A 170 6.37 20.89 5.10
N GLU A 171 5.49 20.96 6.11
CA GLU A 171 5.84 20.84 7.52
C GLU A 171 6.52 19.50 7.80
N PHE A 172 5.93 18.41 7.32
CA PHE A 172 6.42 17.06 7.54
C PHE A 172 7.80 16.83 6.90
N LEU A 173 7.96 17.18 5.62
CA LEU A 173 9.22 17.04 4.89
C LEU A 173 10.35 17.79 5.60
N LYS A 174 10.08 19.05 5.99
CA LYS A 174 11.06 19.88 6.72
C LYS A 174 11.40 19.30 8.09
N LYS A 175 10.42 18.79 8.83
CA LYS A 175 10.62 18.22 10.17
C LYS A 175 11.50 16.97 10.14
N HIS A 176 11.36 16.15 9.09
CA HIS A 176 12.03 14.85 8.98
C HIS A 176 13.23 14.84 8.03
N ASP A 177 13.65 16.01 7.52
CA ASP A 177 14.74 16.15 6.53
C ASP A 177 14.54 15.28 5.27
N LEU A 178 13.30 15.23 4.79
CA LEU A 178 12.89 14.51 3.59
C LEU A 178 12.65 15.48 2.43
N ASP A 179 12.79 14.98 1.21
CA ASP A 179 12.59 15.77 -0.02
C ASP A 179 11.24 15.50 -0.68
N LEU A 180 10.70 14.28 -0.52
CA LEU A 180 9.51 13.84 -1.25
C LEU A 180 8.66 12.84 -0.47
N ILE A 181 7.34 12.97 -0.63
CA ILE A 181 6.38 11.92 -0.33
C ILE A 181 5.93 11.28 -1.65
N CYS A 182 6.10 9.97 -1.77
CA CYS A 182 5.64 9.19 -2.91
C CYS A 182 4.48 8.29 -2.47
N ARG A 183 3.34 8.40 -3.16
CA ARG A 183 2.10 7.72 -2.77
C ARG A 183 1.29 7.24 -3.97
N ALA A 184 0.22 6.48 -3.74
CA ALA A 184 -0.62 5.89 -4.80
C ALA A 184 -2.12 6.20 -4.61
N HIS A 185 -3.02 5.21 -4.47
CA HIS A 185 -4.42 5.30 -3.98
C HIS A 185 -5.45 6.20 -4.71
N GLN A 186 -5.02 7.13 -5.58
CA GLN A 186 -5.84 8.01 -6.42
C GLN A 186 -5.40 7.97 -7.88
#